data_AF-A0A3L8PJG8-F1
#
_entry.id   AF-A0A3L8PJG8-F1
#
_cell.length_a   1.000
_cell.length_b   1.000
_cell.length_c   1.000
_cell.angle_alpha   90.00
_cell.angle_beta   90.00
_cell.angle_gamma   90.00
#
_symmetry.space_group_name_H-M   'P 1'
#
loop_
_entity.id
_entity.type
_entity.pdbx_description
1 polymer ?
#
loop_
_entity_poly.entity_id
_entity_poly.type
_entity_poly.pdbx_seq_one_letter_code
_entity_poly.pdbx_strand_id
1 'polypeptide(L)'
;MTRCSTFCSMSVAPGSLVGMPTLTAILDFERKHPTWQYAGAREAAIREKFGISSTRYTQLLVRALHDPEAEGHDPVTVHRLRRKVEQQRRRLRRAG
;
A
#
# COMPACT_ATOMS: atom_id res chain seq x y z
N MET A 1 27.55 7.99 2.44
CA MET A 1 26.86 7.78 3.72
C MET A 1 25.48 7.18 3.44
N THR A 2 25.32 5.94 3.90
CA THR A 2 24.09 5.13 4.01
C THR A 2 23.29 4.78 2.75
N ARG A 3 23.92 4.03 1.84
CA ARG A 3 23.19 3.06 1.00
C ARG A 3 22.70 1.91 1.89
N CYS A 4 21.52 2.07 2.49
CA CYS A 4 20.82 1.01 3.22
C CYS A 4 19.87 0.30 2.25
N SER A 5 20.42 -0.53 1.35
CA SER A 5 19.69 -1.23 0.28
C SER A 5 19.74 -2.75 0.47
N THR A 6 19.59 -3.22 1.71
CA THR A 6 19.76 -4.65 2.05
C THR A 6 18.45 -5.37 2.39
N PHE A 7 17.27 -4.75 2.20
CA PHE A 7 16.02 -5.41 2.58
C PHE A 7 14.88 -5.23 1.57
N CYS A 8 15.06 -5.78 0.36
CA CYS A 8 13.93 -6.08 -0.52
C CYS A 8 14.23 -7.26 -1.44
N SER A 9 14.67 -8.36 -0.85
CA SER A 9 14.68 -9.69 -1.48
C SER A 9 14.26 -10.71 -0.43
N MET A 10 13.08 -10.49 0.17
CA MET A 10 12.40 -11.56 0.89
C MET A 10 11.41 -12.20 -0.06
N SER A 11 11.82 -13.38 -0.51
CA SER A 11 11.01 -14.41 -1.14
C SER A 11 9.60 -14.43 -0.52
N VAL A 12 8.59 -14.17 -1.34
CA VAL A 12 7.18 -14.29 -0.95
C VAL A 12 6.88 -15.77 -0.75
N ALA A 13 6.84 -16.23 0.51
CA ALA A 13 6.28 -17.53 0.86
C ALA A 13 4.76 -17.52 0.54
N PRO A 14 4.26 -18.48 -0.28
CA PRO A 14 2.83 -18.69 -0.47
C PRO A 14 2.34 -19.62 0.65
N GLY A 15 2.09 -19.08 1.83
CA GLY A 15 1.76 -19.93 2.98
C GLY A 15 1.24 -19.18 4.18
N SER A 16 0.14 -18.44 4.01
CA SER A 16 -0.82 -18.11 5.09
C SER A 16 -1.96 -17.29 4.48
N LEU A 17 -3.10 -17.94 4.21
CA LEU A 17 -4.34 -17.24 3.82
C LEU A 17 -5.09 -16.66 5.04
N VAL A 18 -4.49 -16.73 6.23
CA VAL A 18 -5.02 -16.11 7.45
C VAL A 18 -4.35 -14.74 7.61
N GLY A 19 -5.03 -13.67 7.21
CA GLY A 19 -4.55 -12.28 7.39
C GLY A 19 -4.40 -11.43 6.13
N MET A 20 -4.80 -11.93 4.94
CA MET A 20 -4.84 -11.11 3.73
C MET A 20 -5.94 -10.04 3.85
N PRO A 21 -5.62 -8.73 3.83
CA PRO A 21 -6.65 -7.70 3.89
C PRO A 21 -7.49 -7.69 2.62
N THR A 22 -8.81 -7.62 2.79
CA THR A 22 -9.73 -7.41 1.67
C THR A 22 -9.54 -6.00 1.10
N LEU A 23 -9.85 -5.83 -0.18
CA LEU A 23 -9.79 -4.53 -0.86
C LEU A 23 -10.58 -3.45 -0.12
N THR A 24 -11.76 -3.79 0.38
CA THR A 24 -12.62 -2.88 1.16
C THR A 24 -11.96 -2.46 2.47
N ALA A 25 -11.33 -3.38 3.20
CA ALA A 25 -10.63 -3.07 4.45
C ALA A 25 -9.42 -2.15 4.23
N ILE A 26 -8.72 -2.30 3.10
CA ILE A 26 -7.61 -1.42 2.71
C ILE A 26 -8.14 0.00 2.42
N LEU A 27 -9.21 0.12 1.64
CA LEU A 27 -9.80 1.42 1.28
C LEU A 27 -10.36 2.15 2.51
N ASP A 28 -11.06 1.44 3.39
CA ASP A 28 -11.57 1.98 4.65
C ASP A 28 -10.45 2.46 5.58
N PHE A 29 -9.35 1.71 5.65
CA PHE A 29 -8.19 2.10 6.45
C PHE A 29 -7.55 3.38 5.91
N GLU A 30 -7.39 3.48 4.60
CA GLU A 30 -6.85 4.70 3.96
C GLU A 30 -7.78 5.90 4.11
N ARG A 31 -9.10 5.67 4.13
CA ARG A 31 -10.11 6.70 4.38
C ARG A 31 -10.07 7.21 5.82
N LYS A 32 -9.90 6.33 6.81
CA LYS A 32 -9.82 6.67 8.24
C LYS A 32 -8.54 7.41 8.61
N HIS A 33 -7.47 7.22 7.84
CA HIS A 33 -6.18 7.84 8.10
C HIS A 33 -5.68 8.70 6.93
N PRO A 34 -6.33 9.85 6.67
CA PRO A 34 -5.97 10.75 5.58
C PRO A 34 -4.63 11.45 5.80
N THR A 35 -4.20 11.59 7.05
CA THR A 35 -2.96 12.28 7.44
C THR A 35 -2.18 11.41 8.42
N TRP A 36 -1.13 10.76 7.93
CA TRP A 36 -0.14 10.13 8.80
C TRP A 36 0.92 11.16 9.17
N GLN A 37 1.07 11.46 10.46
CA GLN A 37 2.06 12.45 10.92
C GLN A 37 3.51 11.97 10.72
N TYR A 38 3.75 10.65 10.80
CA TYR A 38 5.07 10.06 10.58
C TYR A 38 4.93 8.74 9.82
N ALA A 39 5.87 8.45 8.91
CA ALA A 39 5.86 7.23 8.10
C ALA A 39 5.77 5.97 8.98
N GLY A 40 6.49 5.94 10.11
CA GLY A 40 6.48 4.81 11.05
C GLY A 40 5.13 4.53 11.72
N ALA A 41 4.30 5.56 11.97
CA ALA A 41 2.97 5.38 12.57
C ALA A 41 2.03 4.61 11.64
N ARG A 42 2.14 4.86 10.33
CA ARG A 42 1.41 4.09 9.31
C ARG A 42 1.86 2.64 9.29
N GLU A 43 3.17 2.40 9.32
CA GLU A 43 3.71 1.03 9.25
C GLU A 43 3.37 0.21 10.48
N ALA A 44 3.39 0.83 11.67
CA ALA A 44 2.99 0.19 12.92
C ALA A 44 1.50 -0.19 12.88
N ALA A 45 0.63 0.73 12.49
CA ALA A 45 -0.80 0.49 12.39
C ALA A 45 -1.16 -0.58 11.33
N ILE A 46 -0.46 -0.61 10.20
CA ILE A 46 -0.61 -1.66 9.18
C ILE A 46 -0.22 -3.03 9.76
N ARG A 47 0.90 -3.08 10.49
CA ARG A 47 1.41 -4.34 11.05
C ARG A 47 0.50 -4.87 12.15
N GLU A 48 -0.04 -3.99 12.98
CA GLU A 48 -0.99 -4.33 14.04
C GLU A 48 -2.34 -4.81 13.48
N LYS A 49 -2.90 -4.11 12.47
CA LYS A 49 -4.20 -4.48 11.90
C LYS A 49 -4.17 -5.67 10.96
N PHE A 50 -3.12 -5.77 10.14
CA PHE A 50 -3.08 -6.70 9.02
C PHE A 50 -1.96 -7.74 9.13
N GLY A 51 -1.05 -7.62 10.10
CA GLY A 51 0.06 -8.57 10.27
C GLY A 51 1.08 -8.56 9.13
N ILE A 52 1.00 -7.60 8.20
CA ILE A 52 1.88 -7.52 7.02
C ILE A 52 2.83 -6.33 7.09
N SER A 53 3.90 -6.39 6.30
CA SER A 53 4.81 -5.26 6.13
C SER A 53 4.16 -4.13 5.35
N SER A 54 4.59 -2.90 5.63
CA SER A 54 4.18 -1.67 4.91
C SER A 54 4.43 -1.78 3.39
N THR A 55 5.54 -2.39 2.99
CA THR A 55 5.87 -2.66 1.60
C THR A 55 4.84 -3.59 0.95
N ARG A 56 4.47 -4.69 1.62
CA ARG A 56 3.48 -5.64 1.11
C ARG A 56 2.09 -5.02 1.04
N TYR A 57 1.71 -4.23 2.05
CA TYR A 57 0.47 -3.46 2.04
C TYR A 57 0.40 -2.52 0.83
N THR A 58 1.47 -1.78 0.56
CA THR A 58 1.52 -0.83 -0.56
C THR A 58 1.45 -1.56 -1.91
N GLN A 59 2.09 -2.71 -2.05
CA GLN A 59 2.01 -3.53 -3.27
C GLN A 59 0.60 -4.09 -3.50
N LEU A 60 -0.03 -4.62 -2.45
CA LEU A 60 -1.41 -5.09 -2.50
C LEU A 60 -2.36 -3.94 -2.85
N LEU A 61 -2.21 -2.78 -2.20
CA LEU A 61 -2.97 -1.58 -2.51
C LEU A 61 -2.82 -1.19 -3.99
N VAL A 62 -1.59 -1.10 -4.51
CA VAL A 62 -1.36 -0.75 -5.91
C VAL A 62 -2.02 -1.75 -6.86
N ARG A 63 -1.93 -3.05 -6.59
CA ARG A 63 -2.59 -4.09 -7.40
C ARG A 63 -4.11 -3.96 -7.34
N ALA A 64 -4.66 -3.79 -6.14
CA ALA A 64 -6.10 -3.71 -5.93
C ALA A 64 -6.68 -2.43 -6.54
N LEU A 65 -5.91 -1.34 -6.60
CA LEU A 65 -6.31 -0.13 -7.35
C LEU A 65 -6.44 -0.38 -8.86
N HIS A 66 -5.85 -1.42 -9.44
CA HIS A 66 -6.05 -1.77 -10.85
C HIS A 66 -7.29 -2.63 -11.10
N ASP A 67 -7.97 -3.08 -10.05
CA ASP A 67 -9.15 -3.94 -10.13
C ASP A 67 -10.44 -3.10 -10.30
N PRO A 68 -11.33 -3.42 -11.25
CA PRO A 68 -12.64 -2.76 -11.36
C PRO A 68 -13.51 -2.91 -10.10
N GLU A 69 -13.33 -3.96 -9.29
CA GLU A 69 -14.07 -4.11 -8.02
C GLU A 69 -13.78 -2.96 -7.04
N ALA A 70 -12.60 -2.34 -7.13
CA ALA A 70 -12.23 -1.21 -6.27
C ALA A 70 -13.07 0.02 -6.59
N GLU A 71 -13.31 0.26 -7.88
CA GLU A 71 -14.10 1.39 -8.36
C GLU A 71 -15.57 1.27 -7.95
N GLY A 72 -16.11 0.04 -7.88
CA GLY A 72 -17.46 -0.22 -7.38
C GLY A 72 -17.65 0.09 -5.90
N HIS A 73 -16.58 0.03 -5.10
CA HIS A 73 -16.64 0.30 -3.67
C HIS A 73 -16.48 1.78 -3.32
N ASP A 74 -15.42 2.43 -3.81
CA ASP A 74 -15.19 3.86 -3.58
C ASP A 74 -14.41 4.48 -4.75
N PRO A 75 -15.12 4.94 -5.80
CA PRO A 75 -14.48 5.44 -7.01
C PRO A 75 -13.66 6.71 -6.73
N VAL A 76 -14.06 7.53 -5.75
CA VAL A 76 -13.37 8.79 -5.43
C VAL A 76 -12.02 8.51 -4.77
N THR A 77 -12.00 7.62 -3.78
CA THR A 77 -10.76 7.24 -3.10
C THR A 77 -9.83 6.50 -4.05
N VAL A 78 -10.35 5.59 -4.88
CA VAL A 78 -9.57 4.84 -5.87
C VAL A 78 -8.93 5.77 -6.90
N HIS A 79 -9.69 6.68 -7.51
CA HIS A 79 -9.14 7.63 -8.48
C HIS A 79 -8.07 8.55 -7.86
N ARG A 80 -8.30 9.03 -6.63
CA ARG A 80 -7.32 9.85 -5.90
C ARG A 80 -6.02 9.08 -5.64
N LEU A 81 -6.11 7.82 -5.22
CA LEU A 81 -4.95 6.98 -4.95
C LEU A 81 -4.21 6.60 -6.24
N ARG A 82 -4.92 6.27 -7.31
CA ARG A 82 -4.34 6.04 -8.65
C ARG A 82 -3.50 7.23 -9.11
N ARG A 83 -4.06 8.45 -8.98
CA ARG A 83 -3.34 9.69 -9.32
C ARG A 83 -2.05 9.86 -8.51
N LYS A 84 -2.08 9.60 -7.20
CA LYS A 84 -0.88 9.66 -6.34
C LYS A 84 0.19 8.64 -6.77
N VAL A 85 -0.22 7.39 -7.02
CA VAL A 85 0.70 6.32 -7.44
C VAL A 85 1.35 6.67 -8.79
N GLU A 86 0.55 7.14 -9.74
CA GLU A 86 1.03 7.54 -11.06
C GLU A 86 2.01 8.73 -10.98
N GLN A 87 1.70 9.74 -10.16
CA GLN A 87 2.63 10.85 -9.90
C GLN A 87 3.95 10.37 -9.28
N GLN A 88 3.89 9.45 -8.31
CA GLN A 88 5.08 8.89 -7.69
C GLN A 88 5.91 8.08 -8.69
N ARG A 89 5.28 7.26 -9.53
CA ARG A 89 5.94 6.53 -10.62
C ARG A 89 6.63 7.49 -11.60
N ARG A 90 5.96 8.59 -11.99
CA ARG A 90 6.56 9.62 -12.86
C ARG A 90 7.77 10.29 -12.21
N ARG A 91 7.72 10.57 -10.90
CA ARG A 91 8.87 11.12 -10.15
C ARG A 91 10.05 10.15 -10.15
N LEU A 92 9.81 8.87 -9.86
CA LEU A 92 10.85 7.83 -9.88
C LEU A 92 11.49 7.68 -11.25
N ARG A 93 10.71 7.76 -12.34
CA ARG A 93 11.22 7.71 -13.73
C ARG A 93 12.04 8.94 -14.13
N ARG A 94 11.75 10.12 -13.57
CA ARG A 94 12.50 11.36 -13.83
C ARG A 94 13.81 11.45 -13.05
N ALA A 95 13.99 10.61 -12.03
CA ALA A 95 15.15 10.61 -11.16
C ALA A 95 16.21 9.56 -11.57
N GLY A 96 16.00 8.86 -12.68
CA GLY A 96 16.99 8.02 -13.36
C GLY A 96 17.35 8.63 -14.71
#